data_AF-A0A8C2LID1-F1
#
_entry.id   AF-A0A8C2LID1-F1
#
_cell.length_a   1.000
_cell.length_b   1.000
_cell.length_c   1.000
_cell.angle_alpha   90.00
_cell.angle_beta   90.00
_cell.angle_gamma   90.00
#
_symmetry.space_group_name_H-M   'P 1'
#
loop_
_entity.id
_entity.type
_entity.pdbx_description
1 polymer ?
#
loop_
_entity_poly.entity_id
_entity_poly.type
_entity_poly.pdbx_seq_one_letter_code
_entity_poly.pdbx_strand_id
1 'polypeptide(L)'
;VKEERPEKVPDLKLLVEKKFLALQDKNSDADFRDNEKFVQYKQQLRELKKQYGMPADREYDWTEGIDEDMIVTQSQTNFICPITQLEMKKPVKNKVCGHTYEEDAIVRMIESKHKRKKKACCPKIGCSHTDMRMSDLIPDEALRRAIESHNKKKKRHSE
;
A
#
# COMPACT_ATOMS: atom_id res chain seq x y z
N VAL A 1 -1.47 -66.48 -35.71
CA VAL A 1 -1.82 -65.15 -35.16
C VAL A 1 -0.63 -64.25 -35.46
N LYS A 2 -0.82 -63.16 -36.23
CA LYS A 2 0.27 -62.24 -36.56
C LYS A 2 0.47 -61.33 -35.35
N GLU A 3 1.59 -61.44 -34.66
CA GLU A 3 1.97 -60.49 -33.60
C GLU A 3 2.42 -59.18 -34.26
N GLU A 4 1.59 -58.15 -34.16
CA GLU A 4 1.96 -56.79 -34.52
C GLU A 4 3.00 -56.26 -33.53
N ARG A 5 4.07 -55.70 -34.07
CA ARG A 5 5.20 -55.11 -33.33
C ARG A 5 4.68 -53.96 -32.46
N PRO A 6 5.16 -53.80 -31.21
CA PRO A 6 4.69 -52.73 -30.34
C PRO A 6 5.09 -51.39 -30.94
N GLU A 7 4.10 -50.54 -31.20
CA GLU A 7 4.31 -49.13 -31.55
C GLU A 7 5.25 -48.52 -30.50
N LYS A 8 6.31 -47.86 -30.95
CA LYS A 8 7.27 -47.18 -30.07
C LYS A 8 6.52 -46.03 -29.38
N VAL A 9 6.03 -46.29 -28.18
CA VAL A 9 5.36 -45.29 -27.34
C VAL A 9 6.33 -44.13 -27.13
N PRO A 10 5.99 -42.90 -27.55
CA PRO A 10 6.85 -41.75 -27.35
C PRO A 10 7.12 -41.53 -25.87
N ASP A 11 8.36 -41.20 -25.51
CA ASP A 11 8.69 -40.87 -24.12
C ASP A 11 7.97 -39.57 -23.70
N LEU A 12 6.88 -39.73 -22.96
CA LEU A 12 6.08 -38.62 -22.48
C LEU A 12 6.90 -37.65 -21.63
N LYS A 13 7.91 -38.15 -20.90
CA LYS A 13 8.77 -37.32 -20.06
C LYS A 13 9.57 -36.34 -20.92
N LEU A 14 10.20 -36.85 -21.98
CA LEU A 14 10.96 -36.05 -22.93
C LEU A 14 10.08 -35.01 -23.65
N LEU A 15 8.85 -35.39 -24.00
CA LEU A 15 7.89 -34.49 -24.65
C LEU A 15 7.42 -33.36 -23.72
N VAL A 16 7.18 -33.67 -22.45
CA VAL A 16 6.80 -32.67 -21.44
C VAL A 16 7.95 -31.72 -21.19
N GLU A 17 9.17 -32.23 -21.00
CA GLU A 17 10.36 -31.43 -20.74
C GLU A 17 10.68 -30.50 -21.91
N LYS A 18 10.59 -31.00 -23.15
CA LYS A 18 10.76 -30.19 -24.36
C LYS A 18 9.71 -29.09 -24.49
N LYS A 19 8.45 -29.38 -24.15
CA LYS A 19 7.37 -28.36 -24.17
C LYS A 19 7.53 -27.34 -23.05
N PHE A 20 7.97 -27.77 -21.87
CA PHE A 20 8.21 -26.90 -20.73
C PHE A 20 9.32 -25.90 -21.02
N LEU A 21 10.47 -26.37 -21.54
CA LEU A 21 11.58 -25.49 -21.94
C LEU A 21 11.16 -24.47 -23.01
N ALA A 22 10.37 -24.91 -24.01
CA ALA A 22 9.87 -24.03 -25.06
C ALA A 22 8.84 -22.99 -24.57
N LEU A 23 8.15 -23.25 -23.45
CA LEU A 23 7.25 -22.30 -22.80
C LEU A 23 8.00 -21.33 -21.90
N GLN A 24 9.05 -21.80 -21.23
CA GLN A 24 9.88 -20.98 -20.34
C GLN A 24 10.66 -19.91 -21.12
N ASP A 25 11.19 -20.26 -22.29
CA ASP A 25 11.94 -19.33 -23.17
C ASP A 25 11.11 -18.15 -23.67
N LYS A 26 9.78 -18.33 -23.76
CA LYS A 26 8.84 -17.28 -24.18
C LYS A 26 8.38 -16.38 -23.04
N ASN A 27 8.69 -16.73 -21.79
CA ASN A 27 8.28 -15.99 -20.61
C ASN A 27 9.43 -15.07 -20.17
N SER A 28 9.66 -14.01 -20.93
CA SER A 28 10.69 -13.02 -20.66
C SER A 28 10.06 -11.77 -20.04
N ASP A 29 10.55 -11.37 -18.87
CA ASP A 29 10.17 -10.11 -18.20
C ASP A 29 10.75 -8.85 -18.90
N ALA A 30 11.26 -8.98 -20.13
CA ALA A 30 11.90 -7.89 -20.88
C ALA A 30 11.03 -6.63 -20.93
N ASP A 31 9.72 -6.78 -21.16
CA ASP A 31 8.76 -5.67 -21.24
C ASP A 31 8.65 -4.87 -19.92
N PHE A 32 8.93 -5.51 -18.78
CA PHE A 32 8.92 -4.85 -17.48
C PHE A 32 10.24 -4.15 -17.18
N ARG A 33 11.38 -4.62 -17.72
CA ARG A 33 12.71 -4.07 -17.39
C ARG A 33 12.88 -2.64 -17.89
N ASP A 34 12.30 -2.31 -19.03
CA ASP A 34 12.42 -0.99 -19.67
C ASP A 34 11.23 -0.05 -19.35
N ASN A 35 10.22 -0.55 -18.63
CA ASN A 35 9.08 0.27 -18.23
C ASN A 35 9.51 1.29 -17.17
N GLU A 36 9.40 2.57 -17.50
CA GLU A 36 9.75 3.71 -16.65
C GLU A 36 9.16 3.58 -15.23
N LYS A 37 7.90 3.15 -15.11
CA LYS A 37 7.24 2.99 -13.80
C LYS A 37 7.86 1.88 -12.96
N PHE A 38 8.31 0.81 -13.60
CA PHE A 38 8.95 -0.32 -12.94
C PHE A 38 10.38 0.03 -12.49
N VAL A 39 11.10 0.79 -13.31
CA VAL A 39 12.42 1.33 -12.96
C VAL A 39 12.32 2.28 -11.76
N GLN A 40 11.37 3.22 -11.78
CA GLN A 40 11.12 4.14 -10.67
C GLN A 40 10.75 3.38 -9.39
N TYR A 41 9.87 2.38 -9.49
CA TYR A 41 9.48 1.55 -8.34
C TYR A 41 10.67 0.76 -7.77
N LYS A 42 11.50 0.14 -8.64
CA LYS A 42 12.73 -0.53 -8.21
C LYS A 42 13.70 0.43 -7.52
N GLN A 43 13.79 1.67 -7.98
CA GLN A 43 14.62 2.69 -7.34
C GLN A 43 14.10 3.06 -5.95
N GLN A 44 12.80 3.29 -5.81
CA GLN A 44 12.16 3.55 -4.51
C GLN A 44 12.39 2.40 -3.53
N LEU A 45 12.31 1.14 -3.99
CA LEU A 45 12.62 -0.02 -3.16
C LEU A 45 14.09 -0.06 -2.70
N ARG A 46 15.03 0.33 -3.56
CA ARG A 46 16.46 0.43 -3.19
C ARG A 46 16.70 1.51 -2.14
N GLU A 47 16.08 2.68 -2.29
CA GLU A 47 16.14 3.76 -1.30
C GLU A 47 15.53 3.35 0.03
N LEU A 48 14.39 2.66 0.01
CA LEU A 48 13.76 2.12 1.20
C LEU A 48 14.70 1.13 1.91
N LYS A 49 15.28 0.16 1.19
CA LYS A 49 16.24 -0.81 1.76
C LYS A 49 17.43 -0.14 2.44
N LYS A 50 17.96 0.96 1.87
CA LYS A 50 19.04 1.75 2.47
C LYS A 50 18.64 2.39 3.80
N GLN A 51 17.41 2.89 3.91
CA GLN A 51 16.92 3.50 5.15
C GLN A 51 16.77 2.48 6.30
N TYR A 52 16.50 1.22 5.97
CA TYR A 52 16.32 0.14 6.95
C TYR A 52 17.58 -0.72 7.17
N GLY A 53 18.74 -0.35 6.62
CA GLY A 53 20.02 -1.02 6.88
C GLY A 53 20.16 -2.43 6.32
N MET A 54 19.38 -2.80 5.29
CA MET A 54 19.50 -4.10 4.61
C MET A 54 20.63 -4.08 3.57
N PRO A 55 21.56 -5.07 3.58
CA PRO A 55 22.68 -5.10 2.64
C PRO A 55 22.19 -5.22 1.19
N ALA A 56 22.80 -4.41 0.31
CA ALA A 56 22.36 -4.20 -1.07
C ALA A 56 22.95 -5.20 -2.09
N ASP A 57 23.69 -6.23 -1.64
CA ASP A 57 24.57 -7.04 -2.48
C ASP A 57 24.07 -8.46 -2.82
N ARG A 58 22.91 -8.91 -2.32
CA ARG A 58 22.29 -10.14 -2.84
C ARG A 58 21.45 -9.85 -4.08
N GLU A 59 22.11 -9.86 -5.23
CA GLU A 59 21.49 -9.80 -6.57
C GLU A 59 20.94 -11.17 -7.04
N TYR A 60 21.04 -12.24 -6.25
CA TYR A 60 20.61 -13.58 -6.68
C TYR A 60 19.50 -14.18 -5.82
N ASP A 61 18.51 -14.68 -6.57
CA ASP A 61 17.51 -15.69 -6.24
C ASP A 61 16.35 -15.30 -5.30
N TRP A 62 15.19 -15.06 -5.92
CA TRP A 62 13.88 -14.96 -5.25
C TRP A 62 13.09 -16.27 -5.42
N THR A 63 13.72 -17.39 -5.77
CA THR A 63 13.00 -18.64 -6.07
C THR A 63 13.27 -19.80 -5.14
N GLU A 64 14.36 -19.83 -4.37
CA GLU A 64 14.54 -20.84 -3.31
C GLU A 64 14.47 -20.22 -1.91
N GLY A 65 13.26 -20.23 -1.31
CA GLY A 65 13.10 -20.01 0.13
C GLY A 65 12.02 -19.02 0.58
N ILE A 66 11.01 -18.69 -0.23
CA ILE A 66 9.88 -17.84 0.23
C ILE A 66 8.90 -18.67 1.07
N ASP A 67 9.34 -19.14 2.23
CA ASP A 67 8.42 -19.48 3.34
C ASP A 67 8.87 -18.88 4.68
N GLU A 68 9.86 -17.98 4.68
CA GLU A 68 10.30 -17.29 5.89
C GLU A 68 10.28 -15.77 5.65
N ASP A 69 9.35 -15.12 6.35
CA ASP A 69 9.14 -13.67 6.50
C ASP A 69 8.39 -12.93 5.37
N MET A 70 7.06 -13.06 5.39
CA MET A 70 6.16 -12.02 4.85
C MET A 70 6.44 -10.69 5.58
N ILE A 71 7.21 -9.79 4.95
CA ILE A 71 7.42 -8.43 5.45
C ILE A 71 6.08 -7.70 5.40
N VAL A 72 5.40 -7.60 6.55
CA VAL A 72 4.20 -6.77 6.71
C VAL A 72 4.62 -5.31 6.56
N THR A 73 4.55 -4.76 5.34
CA THR A 73 4.66 -3.32 5.16
C THR A 73 3.44 -2.70 5.80
N GLN A 74 3.62 -2.08 6.97
CA GLN A 74 2.59 -1.28 7.61
C GLN A 74 2.13 -0.23 6.59
N SER A 75 0.91 -0.37 6.07
CA SER A 75 0.25 0.70 5.32
C SER A 75 0.32 1.95 6.20
N GLN A 76 1.09 2.95 5.80
CA GLN A 76 1.26 4.17 6.59
C GLN A 76 -0.08 4.90 6.63
N THR A 77 -0.88 4.62 7.66
CA THR A 77 -2.08 5.40 7.96
C THR A 77 -1.59 6.79 8.36
N ASN A 78 -1.82 7.79 7.50
CA ASN A 78 -1.43 9.16 7.78
C ASN A 78 -2.15 9.65 9.04
N PHE A 79 -1.42 9.80 10.14
CA PHE A 79 -1.94 10.33 11.41
C PHE A 79 -1.98 11.86 11.46
N ILE A 80 -1.50 12.53 10.41
CA ILE A 80 -1.38 13.98 10.35
C ILE A 80 -2.67 14.62 9.85
N CYS A 81 -3.17 15.58 10.63
CA CYS A 81 -4.37 16.36 10.30
C CYS A 81 -4.09 17.33 9.14
N PRO A 82 -4.92 17.35 8.08
CA PRO A 82 -4.77 18.29 6.96
C PRO A 82 -4.91 19.78 7.33
N ILE A 83 -5.50 20.10 8.49
CA ILE A 83 -5.76 21.47 8.94
C ILE A 83 -4.64 21.96 9.87
N THR A 84 -4.32 21.17 10.90
CA THR A 84 -3.33 21.55 11.92
C THR A 84 -1.91 21.16 11.55
N GLN A 85 -1.74 20.23 10.59
CA GLN A 85 -0.46 19.62 10.23
C GLN A 85 0.25 18.93 11.41
N LEU A 86 -0.50 18.60 12.45
CA LEU A 86 -0.04 17.86 13.62
C LEU A 86 -0.69 16.47 13.66
N GLU A 87 -0.12 15.58 14.46
CA GLU A 87 -0.72 14.28 14.75
C GLU A 87 -2.09 14.47 15.41
N MET A 88 -3.11 13.79 14.88
CA MET A 88 -4.48 13.85 15.38
C MET A 88 -4.58 13.24 16.77
N LYS A 89 -5.38 13.87 17.64
CA LYS A 89 -5.74 13.37 18.97
C LYS A 89 -7.17 12.84 18.98
N LYS A 90 -8.11 13.58 18.39
CA LYS A 90 -9.51 13.19 18.24
C LYS A 90 -9.88 13.16 16.76
N PRO A 91 -9.54 12.08 16.04
CA PRO A 91 -9.83 12.00 14.62
C PRO A 91 -11.35 11.88 14.37
N VAL A 92 -11.88 12.74 13.50
CA VAL A 92 -13.25 12.68 12.99
C VAL A 92 -13.25 12.61 11.47
N LYS A 93 -14.10 11.75 10.91
CA LYS A 93 -14.22 11.49 9.49
C LYS A 93 -15.50 12.10 8.95
N ASN A 94 -15.41 12.80 7.82
CA ASN A 94 -16.60 13.22 7.08
C ASN A 94 -17.19 12.02 6.33
N LYS A 95 -18.46 11.67 6.59
CA LYS A 95 -19.13 10.52 5.99
C LYS A 95 -19.35 10.62 4.47
N VAL A 96 -19.33 11.83 3.91
CA VAL A 96 -19.57 12.09 2.47
C VAL A 96 -18.30 11.90 1.64
N CYS A 97 -17.17 12.47 2.07
CA CYS A 97 -15.90 12.39 1.31
C CYS A 97 -14.86 11.44 1.90
N GLY A 98 -15.09 10.93 3.12
CA GLY A 98 -14.23 9.96 3.77
C GLY A 98 -12.92 10.50 4.35
N HIS A 99 -12.68 11.80 4.29
CA HIS A 99 -11.48 12.42 4.85
C HIS A 99 -11.59 12.62 6.36
N THR A 100 -10.45 12.48 7.03
CA THR A 100 -10.32 12.56 8.49
C THR A 100 -9.54 13.80 8.91
N TYR A 101 -9.95 14.40 10.03
CA TYR A 101 -9.40 15.64 10.58
C TYR A 101 -9.34 15.58 12.11
N GLU A 102 -8.60 16.51 12.71
CA GLU A 102 -8.74 16.81 14.14
C GLU A 102 -10.10 17.47 14.42
N GLU A 103 -10.86 16.94 15.39
CA GLU A 103 -12.20 17.38 15.77
C GLU A 103 -12.27 18.90 16.04
N ASP A 104 -11.44 19.38 16.96
CA ASP A 104 -11.46 20.79 17.38
C ASP A 104 -11.12 21.72 16.19
N ALA A 105 -10.27 21.27 15.26
CA ALA A 105 -9.86 22.06 14.12
C ALA A 105 -10.95 22.16 13.05
N ILE A 106 -11.59 21.03 12.70
CA ILE A 106 -12.62 21.01 11.67
C ILE A 106 -13.90 21.72 12.15
N VAL A 107 -14.29 21.56 13.42
CA VAL A 107 -15.44 22.23 14.03
C VAL A 107 -15.27 23.74 13.96
N ARG A 108 -14.12 24.25 14.44
CA ARG A 108 -13.80 25.69 14.38
C ARG A 108 -13.80 26.24 12.96
N MET A 109 -13.29 25.47 11.99
CA MET A 109 -13.26 25.88 10.59
C MET A 109 -14.69 26.00 10.01
N ILE A 110 -15.55 25.02 10.26
CA ILE A 110 -16.95 25.02 9.81
C ILE A 110 -17.71 26.18 10.43
N GLU A 111 -17.62 26.35 11.76
CA GLU A 111 -18.21 27.48 12.49
C GLU A 111 -17.80 28.83 11.91
N SER A 112 -16.50 29.02 11.66
CA SER A 112 -15.96 30.27 11.15
C SER A 112 -16.49 30.61 9.76
N LYS A 113 -16.77 29.61 8.92
CA LYS A 113 -17.38 29.79 7.60
C LYS A 113 -18.87 30.10 7.70
N HIS A 114 -19.61 29.37 8.55
CA HIS A 114 -21.03 29.61 8.79
C HIS A 114 -21.30 31.00 9.37
N LYS A 115 -20.47 31.48 10.31
CA LYS A 115 -20.54 32.85 10.84
C LYS A 115 -20.40 33.91 9.74
N ARG A 116 -19.64 33.61 8.68
CA ARG A 116 -19.47 34.48 7.50
C ARG A 116 -20.51 34.23 6.41
N LYS A 117 -21.56 33.44 6.68
CA LYS A 117 -22.59 33.00 5.72
C LYS A 117 -22.00 32.30 4.48
N LYS A 118 -20.87 31.60 4.63
CA LYS A 118 -20.21 30.83 3.57
C LYS A 118 -20.29 29.33 3.88
N LYS A 119 -20.39 28.51 2.84
CA LYS A 119 -20.28 27.06 2.94
C LYS A 119 -18.85 26.65 3.30
N ALA A 120 -18.71 25.63 4.14
CA ALA A 120 -17.42 25.06 4.48
C ALA A 120 -17.03 23.96 3.48
N CYS A 121 -15.90 24.13 2.79
CA CYS A 121 -15.36 23.12 1.89
C CYS A 121 -14.38 22.19 2.61
N CYS A 122 -14.26 20.96 2.09
CA CYS A 122 -13.27 20.00 2.56
C CYS A 122 -11.85 20.58 2.41
N PRO A 123 -11.02 20.59 3.48
CA PRO A 123 -9.67 21.15 3.44
C PRO A 123 -8.65 20.20 2.83
N LYS A 124 -9.01 18.93 2.57
CA LYS A 124 -8.16 18.02 1.80
C LYS A 124 -8.05 18.52 0.37
N ILE A 125 -6.81 18.79 -0.06
CA ILE A 125 -6.46 19.21 -1.41
C ILE A 125 -7.04 18.24 -2.44
N GLY A 126 -7.69 18.77 -3.48
CA GLY A 126 -8.28 17.98 -4.56
C GLY A 126 -9.66 17.38 -4.25
N CYS A 127 -10.19 17.55 -3.05
CA CYS A 127 -11.55 17.10 -2.74
C CYS A 127 -12.60 18.06 -3.32
N SER A 128 -13.60 17.52 -4.03
CA SER A 128 -14.71 18.27 -4.63
C SER A 128 -15.87 18.57 -3.67
N HIS A 129 -15.80 18.10 -2.42
CA HIS A 129 -16.88 18.29 -1.46
C HIS A 129 -16.87 19.69 -0.84
N THR A 130 -17.85 20.53 -1.21
CA THR A 130 -17.90 21.97 -0.89
C THR A 130 -18.92 22.38 0.17
N ASP A 131 -19.79 21.47 0.62
CA ASP A 131 -20.87 21.75 1.58
C ASP A 131 -20.79 20.83 2.81
N MET A 132 -19.79 21.05 3.65
CA MET A 132 -19.62 20.28 4.89
C MET A 132 -20.46 20.83 6.03
N ARG A 133 -21.16 19.93 6.71
CA ARG A 133 -21.91 20.23 7.93
C ARG A 133 -21.28 19.50 9.12
N MET A 134 -21.53 20.03 10.32
CA MET A 134 -21.10 19.38 11.55
C MET A 134 -21.72 17.99 11.73
N SER A 135 -22.97 17.82 11.28
CA SER A 135 -23.69 16.54 11.31
C SER A 135 -23.12 15.47 10.36
N ASP A 136 -22.17 15.83 9.50
CA ASP A 136 -21.51 14.89 8.59
C ASP A 136 -20.20 14.35 9.17
N LEU A 137 -19.75 14.91 10.30
CA LEU A 137 -18.56 14.46 11.02
C LEU A 137 -18.94 13.33 11.97
N ILE A 138 -18.23 12.23 11.86
CA ILE A 138 -18.40 11.03 12.70
C ILE A 138 -17.04 10.70 13.33
N PRO A 139 -16.98 10.35 14.62
CA PRO A 139 -15.74 9.90 15.26
C PRO A 139 -15.10 8.71 14.52
N ASP A 140 -13.80 8.80 14.26
CA ASP A 140 -13.02 7.73 13.63
C ASP A 140 -12.32 6.89 14.70
N GLU A 141 -13.09 6.03 15.36
CA GLU A 141 -12.62 5.17 16.45
C GLU A 141 -11.50 4.21 16.02
N ALA A 142 -11.52 3.76 14.76
CA ALA A 142 -10.48 2.91 14.21
C ALA A 142 -9.16 3.67 14.11
N LEU A 143 -9.17 4.88 13.55
CA LEU A 143 -7.97 5.70 13.44
C LEU A 143 -7.46 6.14 14.81
N ARG A 144 -8.36 6.48 15.74
CA ARG A 144 -8.00 6.82 17.13
C ARG A 144 -7.21 5.70 17.79
N ARG A 145 -7.70 4.46 17.73
CA ARG A 145 -7.00 3.29 18.28
C ARG A 145 -5.66 3.04 17.60
N ALA A 146 -5.56 3.25 16.29
CA ALA A 146 -4.31 3.11 15.55
C ALA A 146 -3.25 4.14 16.01
N ILE A 147 -3.65 5.40 16.19
CA ILE A 147 -2.79 6.48 16.72
C ILE A 147 -2.31 6.15 18.13
N GLU A 148 -3.22 5.76 19.02
CA GLU A 148 -2.89 5.39 20.41
C GLU A 148 -1.90 4.22 20.46
N SER A 149 -2.12 3.20 19.63
CA SER A 149 -1.23 2.03 19.53
C SER A 149 0.16 2.40 19.01
N HIS A 150 0.23 3.28 18.02
CA HIS A 150 1.48 3.79 17.47
C HIS A 150 2.26 4.63 18.49
N ASN A 151 1.57 5.51 19.23
CA ASN A 151 2.18 6.31 20.28
C ASN A 151 2.69 5.48 21.47
N LYS A 152 1.97 4.40 21.83
CA LYS A 152 2.44 3.45 22.84
C LYS A 152 3.73 2.75 22.41
N LYS A 153 3.85 2.37 21.13
CA LYS A 153 5.08 1.77 20.58
C LYS A 153 6.23 2.79 20.58
N LYS A 154 6.00 4.02 20.13
CA LYS A 154 7.01 5.09 20.13
C LYS A 154 7.62 5.33 21.52
N LYS A 155 6.78 5.41 22.56
CA LYS A 155 7.25 5.62 23.94
C LYS A 155 8.20 4.51 24.44
N ARG A 156 7.89 3.25 24.10
CA ARG A 156 8.73 2.09 24.47
C ARG A 156 10.08 2.04 23.77
N HIS A 157 10.22 2.72 22.63
CA HIS A 157 11.48 2.78 21.88
C HIS A 157 12.33 4.01 22.23
N SER A 158 11.76 4.98 22.94
CA SER A 158 12.46 6.19 23.41
C SER A 158 12.98 6.09 24.84
N GLU A 159 12.62 5.02 25.57
CA GLU A 159 13.20 4.61 26.86
C GLU A 159 14.37 3.64 26.63
#